data_AF-A0A4Z0ZTA2-F1
#
_entry.id   AF-A0A4Z0ZTA2-F1
#
_cell.length_a   1.000
_cell.length_b   1.000
_cell.length_c   1.000
_cell.angle_alpha   90.00
_cell.angle_beta   90.00
_cell.angle_gamma   90.00
#
_symmetry.space_group_name_H-M   'P 1'
#
loop_
_entity.id
_entity.type
_entity.pdbx_description
1 polymer ?
#
loop_
_entity_poly.entity_id
_entity_poly.type
_entity_poly.pdbx_seq_one_letter_code
_entity_poly.pdbx_strand_id
1 'polypeptide(L)'
;MHLFADEKSDVLRKLKFGEPVRFDKDSLESPKEDWIPVKLEDGLSGFIKRSVVRSVPAKQYLSTLVFEAEKMILSKQIDFLAKQEIADTIFAISSTGKFTGDEFIFLRAKAGFFLKKTVDLMNEKGIKPDNDPNTLEFLKRHQTKLLYDYSSGKYYVDANYFWKLLESYPKTKHSDYAGYLATESIPVIDCGVDLRCRLEEIRKGKLRYLYLFPTGNYVALYTKDVVKVLDSMTKDPDSIPCFPPVKEAIKSEISQMIRYASEIGPREKKQILPHLQILKKECFR
;
A
#
# COMPACT_ATOMS: atom_id res chain seq x y z
N MET A 1 6.31 23.76 3.52
CA MET A 1 5.54 24.77 4.29
C MET A 1 6.48 25.46 5.25
N HIS A 2 6.34 26.76 5.50
CA HIS A 2 7.27 27.52 6.35
C HIS A 2 6.51 28.33 7.40
N LEU A 3 7.08 28.40 8.60
CA LEU A 3 6.72 29.30 9.68
C LEU A 3 7.63 30.53 9.60
N PHE A 4 7.06 31.71 9.75
CA PHE A 4 7.76 32.99 9.68
C PHE A 4 7.65 33.73 11.00
N ALA A 5 8.68 34.53 11.34
CA ALA A 5 8.66 35.33 12.57
C ALA A 5 7.63 36.46 12.50
N ASP A 6 7.55 37.08 11.32
CA ASP A 6 6.56 38.06 10.91
C ASP A 6 6.33 37.95 9.40
N GLU A 7 5.41 38.73 8.84
CA GLU A 7 5.03 38.67 7.41
C GLU A 7 6.18 38.98 6.41
N LYS A 8 7.23 39.68 6.84
CA LYS A 8 8.34 40.16 6.00
C LYS A 8 9.69 39.50 6.34
N SER A 9 9.72 38.70 7.39
CA SER A 9 10.92 38.10 7.94
C SER A 9 11.33 36.81 7.23
N ASP A 10 12.54 36.36 7.55
CA ASP A 10 13.07 35.08 7.13
C ASP A 10 12.29 33.91 7.73
N VAL A 11 12.43 32.74 7.09
CA VAL A 11 11.82 31.49 7.53
C VAL A 11 12.39 31.08 8.88
N LEU A 12 11.53 30.99 9.90
CA LEU A 12 11.90 30.44 11.21
C LEU A 12 12.09 28.93 11.14
N ARG A 13 11.15 28.24 10.49
CA ARG A 13 11.14 26.77 10.46
C ARG A 13 10.37 26.25 9.27
N LYS A 14 10.87 25.18 8.65
CA LYS A 14 10.10 24.37 7.71
C LYS A 14 9.17 23.43 8.48
N LEU A 15 7.87 23.56 8.26
CA LEU A 15 6.84 22.71 8.85
C LEU A 15 6.60 21.49 7.99
N LYS A 16 6.36 20.35 8.64
CA LYS A 16 6.09 19.10 7.95
C LYS A 16 4.63 19.02 7.49
N PHE A 17 4.38 18.25 6.44
CA PHE A 17 3.02 17.86 6.07
C PHE A 17 2.35 17.19 7.26
N GLY A 18 1.11 17.61 7.57
CA GLY A 18 0.34 17.05 8.67
C GLY A 18 0.93 17.35 10.06
N GLU A 19 1.70 18.42 10.20
CA GLU A 19 2.09 18.93 11.51
C GLU A 19 0.93 19.78 12.08
N PRO A 20 0.39 19.45 13.28
CA PRO A 20 -0.71 20.20 13.85
C PRO A 20 -0.22 21.58 14.33
N VAL A 21 -0.98 22.61 13.99
CA VAL A 21 -0.75 23.99 14.47
C VAL A 21 -2.02 24.50 15.13
N ARG A 22 -1.86 25.29 16.20
CA ARG A 22 -2.98 25.93 16.88
C ARG A 22 -3.05 27.39 16.47
N PHE A 23 -4.25 27.90 16.25
CA PHE A 23 -4.45 29.33 16.05
C PHE A 23 -4.03 30.09 17.31
N ASP A 24 -3.13 31.06 17.17
CA ASP A 24 -2.65 31.87 18.29
C ASP A 24 -3.63 33.02 18.53
N LYS A 25 -4.49 32.87 19.53
CA LYS A 25 -5.51 33.86 19.90
C LYS A 25 -4.93 35.08 20.58
N ASP A 26 -3.73 34.96 21.15
CA ASP A 26 -3.07 36.00 21.94
C ASP A 26 -2.11 36.85 21.09
N SER A 27 -2.05 36.58 19.78
CA SER A 27 -1.28 37.37 18.81
C SER A 27 -1.76 38.82 18.80
N LEU A 28 -0.81 39.73 19.01
CA LEU A 28 -1.03 41.18 18.96
C LEU A 28 -1.27 41.70 17.53
N GLU A 29 -0.86 40.93 16.52
CA GLU A 29 -1.14 41.25 15.11
C GLU A 29 -2.49 40.69 14.68
N SER A 30 -3.32 41.55 14.10
CA SER A 30 -4.63 41.17 13.57
C SER A 30 -4.46 40.19 12.41
N PRO A 31 -5.18 39.06 12.39
CA PRO A 31 -5.08 38.10 11.28
C PRO A 31 -5.52 38.79 9.99
N LYS A 32 -4.57 39.05 9.09
CA LYS A 32 -4.90 39.43 7.70
C LYS A 32 -5.48 38.22 6.98
N GLU A 33 -6.22 38.45 5.89
CA GLU A 33 -6.88 37.35 5.16
C GLU A 33 -5.89 36.25 4.75
N ASP A 34 -4.66 36.62 4.38
CA ASP A 34 -3.67 35.69 3.83
C ASP A 34 -2.69 35.07 4.84
N TRP A 35 -2.54 35.65 6.04
CA TRP A 35 -1.57 35.19 7.05
C TRP A 35 -2.25 35.00 8.39
N ILE A 36 -2.03 33.84 9.01
CA ILE A 36 -2.61 33.50 10.30
C ILE A 36 -1.51 33.29 11.34
N PRO A 37 -1.67 33.86 12.55
CA PRO A 37 -0.78 33.58 13.66
C PRO A 37 -1.07 32.20 14.21
N VAL A 38 -0.01 31.43 14.44
CA VAL A 38 -0.09 30.07 14.95
C VAL A 38 0.96 29.80 16.01
N LYS A 39 0.64 28.83 16.86
CA LYS A 39 1.52 28.27 17.87
C LYS A 39 1.66 26.76 17.64
N LEU A 40 2.91 26.31 17.58
CA LEU A 40 3.28 24.90 17.48
C LEU A 40 3.17 24.21 18.84
N GLU A 41 3.22 22.87 18.85
CA GLU A 41 3.18 22.09 20.09
C GLU A 41 4.44 22.30 20.97
N ASP A 42 5.58 22.65 20.38
CA ASP A 42 6.82 22.97 21.09
C ASP A 42 6.82 24.39 21.70
N GLY A 43 5.74 25.15 21.50
CA GLY A 43 5.56 26.50 22.01
C GLY A 43 6.08 27.62 21.10
N LEU A 44 6.71 27.29 19.96
CA LEU A 44 7.12 28.28 18.97
C LEU A 44 5.89 28.91 18.31
N SER A 45 5.81 30.25 18.36
CA SER A 45 4.78 31.03 17.66
C SER A 45 5.35 31.67 16.40
N GLY A 46 4.48 31.91 15.42
CA GLY A 46 4.83 32.62 14.19
C GLY A 46 3.64 32.70 13.23
N PHE A 47 3.90 33.10 12.00
CA PHE A 47 2.88 33.29 10.97
C PHE A 47 3.00 32.26 9.85
N ILE A 48 1.85 31.84 9.33
CA ILE A 48 1.76 30.95 8.17
C ILE A 48 0.71 31.44 7.19
N LYS A 49 0.89 31.16 5.91
CA LYS A 49 -0.12 31.51 4.90
C LYS A 49 -1.40 30.70 5.11
N ARG A 50 -2.57 31.36 5.06
CA ARG A 50 -3.87 30.69 5.19
C ARG A 50 -4.07 29.60 4.14
N SER A 51 -3.54 29.80 2.92
CA SER A 51 -3.69 28.85 1.81
C SER A 51 -2.96 27.52 1.99
N VAL A 52 -2.01 27.42 2.93
CA VAL A 52 -1.23 26.19 3.17
C VAL A 52 -1.72 25.40 4.37
N VAL A 53 -2.80 25.84 5.03
CA VAL A 53 -3.37 25.19 6.20
C VAL A 53 -4.88 25.07 6.11
N ARG A 54 -5.41 24.08 6.83
CA ARG A 54 -6.83 23.82 6.92
C ARG A 54 -7.25 23.85 8.38
N SER A 55 -8.29 24.62 8.68
CA SER A 55 -8.93 24.54 9.98
C SER A 55 -9.71 23.24 10.08
N VAL A 56 -9.41 22.43 11.09
CA VAL A 56 -10.01 21.10 11.28
C VAL A 56 -10.37 20.94 12.76
N PRO A 57 -11.58 20.46 13.10
CA PRO A 57 -11.90 20.07 14.46
C PRO A 57 -10.96 18.97 14.95
N ALA A 58 -10.50 19.03 16.20
CA ALA A 58 -9.53 18.07 16.74
C ALA A 58 -9.96 16.60 16.56
N LYS A 59 -11.27 16.30 16.70
CA LYS A 59 -11.84 14.95 16.50
C LYS A 59 -11.79 14.46 15.05
N GLN A 60 -11.68 15.35 14.08
CA GLN A 60 -11.65 15.04 12.65
C GLN A 60 -10.25 15.19 12.05
N TYR A 61 -9.24 15.47 12.87
CA TYR A 61 -7.89 15.71 12.42
C TYR A 61 -7.35 14.53 11.59
N LEU A 62 -7.46 13.32 12.13
CA LEU A 62 -6.90 12.13 11.48
C LEU A 62 -7.58 11.79 10.16
N SER A 63 -8.91 11.76 10.14
CA SER A 63 -9.66 11.45 8.93
C SER A 63 -9.43 12.50 7.84
N THR A 64 -9.35 13.78 8.21
CA THR A 64 -9.01 14.87 7.29
C THR A 64 -7.59 14.76 6.77
N LEU A 65 -6.62 14.46 7.65
CA LEU A 65 -5.22 14.30 7.28
C LEU A 65 -5.03 13.17 6.27
N VAL A 66 -5.64 12.00 6.53
CA VAL A 66 -5.56 10.84 5.61
C VAL A 66 -6.24 11.15 4.29
N PHE A 67 -7.38 11.85 4.30
CA PHE A 67 -8.08 12.26 3.09
C PHE A 67 -7.25 13.22 2.22
N GLU A 68 -6.66 14.26 2.82
CA GLU A 68 -5.81 15.20 2.08
C GLU A 68 -4.51 14.53 1.60
N ALA A 69 -3.91 13.65 2.42
CA ALA A 69 -2.77 12.84 2.03
C ALA A 69 -3.09 11.99 0.80
N GLU A 70 -4.25 11.34 0.76
CA GLU A 70 -4.69 10.54 -0.39
C GLU A 70 -4.96 11.39 -1.64
N LYS A 71 -5.53 12.59 -1.49
CA LYS A 71 -5.69 13.52 -2.61
C LYS A 71 -4.33 13.95 -3.17
N MET A 72 -3.37 14.26 -2.30
CA MET A 72 -2.03 14.70 -2.69
C MET A 72 -1.19 13.56 -3.28
N ILE A 73 -1.28 12.34 -2.73
CA ILE A 73 -0.52 11.19 -3.22
C ILE A 73 -0.97 10.78 -4.63
N LEU A 74 -2.25 10.96 -4.97
CA LEU A 74 -2.80 10.64 -6.29
C LEU A 74 -2.66 11.79 -7.30
N SER A 75 -2.45 13.02 -6.83
CA SER A 75 -2.25 14.17 -7.71
C SER A 75 -0.92 14.11 -8.47
N LYS A 76 -0.96 14.37 -9.77
CA LYS A 76 0.23 14.48 -10.63
C LYS A 76 1.03 15.78 -10.40
N GLN A 77 0.42 16.77 -9.76
CA GLN A 77 1.02 18.09 -9.52
C GLN A 77 1.93 18.11 -8.28
N ILE A 78 1.79 17.12 -7.40
CA ILE A 78 2.62 17.02 -6.20
C ILE A 78 3.97 16.41 -6.56
N ASP A 79 5.03 17.06 -6.10
CA ASP A 79 6.41 16.63 -6.34
C ASP A 79 6.73 15.30 -5.63
N PHE A 80 7.84 14.69 -6.03
CA PHE A 80 8.24 13.40 -5.48
C PHE A 80 8.63 13.51 -3.99
N LEU A 81 9.31 14.59 -3.61
CA LEU A 81 9.75 14.81 -2.23
C LEU A 81 8.57 15.02 -1.27
N ALA A 82 7.52 15.76 -1.64
CA ALA A 82 6.34 15.85 -0.76
C ALA A 82 5.60 14.51 -0.66
N LYS A 83 5.61 13.67 -1.69
CA LYS A 83 5.05 12.30 -1.59
C LYS A 83 5.86 11.41 -0.63
N GLN A 84 7.19 11.55 -0.60
CA GLN A 84 8.03 10.92 0.43
C GLN A 84 7.64 11.43 1.83
N GLU A 85 7.52 12.75 1.98
CA GLU A 85 7.14 13.38 3.24
C GLU A 85 5.76 12.93 3.74
N ILE A 86 4.76 12.82 2.85
CA ILE A 86 3.44 12.28 3.18
C ILE A 86 3.54 10.86 3.73
N ALA A 87 4.29 9.98 3.05
CA ALA A 87 4.46 8.60 3.51
C ALA A 87 5.15 8.56 4.88
N ASP A 88 6.24 9.32 5.06
CA ASP A 88 6.98 9.43 6.33
C ASP A 88 6.09 9.92 7.47
N THR A 89 5.32 10.99 7.26
CA THR A 89 4.41 11.56 8.26
C THR A 89 3.39 10.53 8.72
N ILE A 90 2.71 9.86 7.80
CA ILE A 90 1.63 8.93 8.18
C ILE A 90 2.21 7.69 8.87
N PHE A 91 3.39 7.22 8.46
CA PHE A 91 4.11 6.18 9.20
C PHE A 91 4.51 6.62 10.62
N ALA A 92 5.01 7.84 10.79
CA ALA A 92 5.37 8.38 12.09
C ALA A 92 4.14 8.45 13.02
N ILE A 93 3.02 8.99 12.53
CA ILE A 93 1.75 9.09 13.26
C ILE A 93 1.24 7.70 13.68
N SER A 94 1.24 6.73 12.76
CA SER A 94 0.83 5.35 13.05
C SER A 94 1.73 4.62 14.05
N SER A 95 2.94 5.14 14.30
CA SER A 95 3.93 4.55 15.21
C SER A 95 3.94 5.19 16.60
N THR A 96 3.13 6.22 16.85
CA THR A 96 3.06 6.92 18.15
C THR A 96 2.45 6.09 19.29
N GLY A 97 1.83 4.94 18.99
CA GLY A 97 1.10 4.13 19.97
C GLY A 97 -0.26 4.73 20.38
N LYS A 98 -0.65 5.88 19.83
CA LYS A 98 -1.93 6.55 20.16
C LYS A 98 -3.17 5.86 19.57
N PHE A 99 -3.00 5.04 18.53
CA PHE A 99 -4.09 4.39 17.81
C PHE A 99 -4.05 2.88 18.03
N THR A 100 -5.21 2.26 18.21
CA THR A 100 -5.36 0.82 18.44
C THR A 100 -6.50 0.24 17.59
N GLY A 101 -6.59 -1.08 17.48
CA GLY A 101 -7.68 -1.77 16.78
C GLY A 101 -7.85 -1.33 15.32
N ASP A 102 -9.10 -1.07 14.91
CA ASP A 102 -9.46 -0.68 13.54
C ASP A 102 -8.70 0.57 13.05
N GLU A 103 -8.54 1.59 13.90
CA GLU A 103 -7.87 2.84 13.52
C GLU A 103 -6.38 2.62 13.23
N PHE A 104 -5.73 1.77 14.02
CA PHE A 104 -4.34 1.41 13.79
C PHE A 104 -4.16 0.72 12.43
N ILE A 105 -5.03 -0.24 12.10
CA ILE A 105 -4.97 -0.94 10.81
C ILE A 105 -5.26 -0.02 9.65
N PHE A 106 -6.28 0.83 9.77
CA PHE A 106 -6.58 1.83 8.76
C PHE A 106 -5.35 2.71 8.46
N LEU A 107 -4.70 3.25 9.50
CA LEU A 107 -3.53 4.11 9.32
C LEU A 107 -2.33 3.37 8.76
N ARG A 108 -2.04 2.16 9.24
CA ARG A 108 -0.92 1.35 8.73
C ARG A 108 -1.13 0.94 7.28
N ALA A 109 -2.36 0.57 6.90
CA ALA A 109 -2.71 0.26 5.53
C ALA A 109 -2.56 1.50 4.63
N LYS A 110 -3.07 2.66 5.07
CA LYS A 110 -2.92 3.93 4.32
C LYS A 110 -1.47 4.39 4.21
N ALA A 111 -0.67 4.26 5.27
CA ALA A 111 0.77 4.54 5.22
C ALA A 111 1.48 3.66 4.18
N GLY A 112 1.18 2.36 4.16
CA GLY A 112 1.71 1.43 3.16
C GLY A 112 1.27 1.78 1.74
N PHE A 113 0.00 2.15 1.56
CA PHE A 113 -0.52 2.62 0.27
C PHE A 113 0.22 3.89 -0.20
N PHE A 114 0.47 4.85 0.68
CA PHE A 114 1.20 6.07 0.33
C PHE A 114 2.64 5.77 -0.05
N LEU A 115 3.33 4.92 0.71
CA LEU A 115 4.67 4.44 0.35
C LEU A 115 4.66 3.73 -1.00
N LYS A 116 3.68 2.88 -1.28
CA LYS A 116 3.55 2.20 -2.57
C LYS A 116 3.45 3.20 -3.71
N LYS A 117 2.56 4.19 -3.60
CA LYS A 117 2.39 5.22 -4.65
C LYS A 117 3.63 6.08 -4.84
N THR A 118 4.36 6.39 -3.76
CA THR A 118 5.64 7.11 -3.85
C THR A 118 6.70 6.27 -4.57
N VAL A 119 6.85 4.99 -4.20
CA VAL A 119 7.83 4.09 -4.82
C VAL A 119 7.48 3.78 -6.28
N ASP A 120 6.20 3.57 -6.60
CA ASP A 120 5.73 3.41 -7.97
C ASP A 120 6.13 4.63 -8.82
N LEU A 121 5.91 5.85 -8.33
CA LEU A 121 6.32 7.08 -9.02
C LEU A 121 7.84 7.20 -9.18
N MET A 122 8.61 6.77 -8.18
CA MET A 122 10.08 6.72 -8.24
C MET A 122 10.54 5.84 -9.41
N ASN A 123 9.97 4.64 -9.51
CA ASN A 123 10.26 3.69 -10.59
C ASN A 123 9.81 4.23 -11.96
N GLU A 124 8.62 4.82 -12.05
CA GLU A 124 8.08 5.41 -13.29
C GLU A 124 8.95 6.54 -13.81
N LYS A 125 9.48 7.39 -12.90
CA LYS A 125 10.37 8.50 -13.25
C LYS A 125 11.85 8.10 -13.40
N GLY A 126 12.20 6.85 -13.12
CA GLY A 126 13.59 6.38 -13.17
C GLY A 126 14.51 7.09 -12.17
N ILE A 127 13.99 7.52 -11.02
CA ILE A 127 14.77 8.22 -10.00
C ILE A 127 15.69 7.20 -9.31
N LYS A 128 17.00 7.39 -9.48
CA LYS A 128 18.02 6.51 -8.88
C LYS A 128 18.38 6.99 -7.47
N PRO A 129 18.31 6.12 -6.44
CA PRO A 129 18.64 6.49 -5.07
C PRO A 129 20.08 7.00 -4.89
N ASP A 130 21.02 6.47 -5.66
CA ASP A 130 22.45 6.84 -5.57
C ASP A 130 22.71 8.30 -5.96
N ASN A 131 21.79 8.91 -6.72
CA ASN A 131 21.91 10.29 -7.19
C ASN A 131 21.21 11.31 -6.28
N ASP A 132 20.44 10.86 -5.29
CA ASP A 132 19.71 11.73 -4.36
C ASP A 132 19.76 11.18 -2.92
N PRO A 133 20.59 11.78 -2.04
CA PRO A 133 20.71 11.38 -0.64
C PRO A 133 19.39 11.33 0.11
N ASN A 134 18.42 12.23 -0.19
CA ASN A 134 17.13 12.25 0.49
C ASN A 134 16.30 11.00 0.14
N THR A 135 16.35 10.59 -1.12
CA THR A 135 15.69 9.37 -1.60
C THR A 135 16.34 8.13 -1.00
N LEU A 136 17.67 8.08 -0.94
CA LEU A 136 18.37 6.96 -0.29
C LEU A 136 17.98 6.86 1.19
N GLU A 137 17.92 7.98 1.92
CA GLU A 137 17.51 7.99 3.32
C GLU A 137 16.06 7.56 3.51
N PHE A 138 15.15 8.02 2.63
CA PHE A 138 13.75 7.61 2.60
C PHE A 138 13.62 6.08 2.44
N LEU A 139 14.34 5.49 1.49
CA LEU A 139 14.32 4.03 1.30
C LEU A 139 14.89 3.28 2.50
N LYS A 140 15.97 3.78 3.12
CA LYS A 140 16.54 3.20 4.35
C LYS A 140 15.55 3.20 5.51
N ARG A 141 14.81 4.31 5.72
CA ARG A 141 13.76 4.40 6.76
C ARG A 141 12.65 3.36 6.57
N HIS A 142 12.37 2.97 5.32
CA HIS A 142 11.32 2.01 4.98
C HIS A 142 11.81 0.63 4.57
N GLN A 143 13.11 0.34 4.68
CA GLN A 143 13.73 -0.89 4.14
C GLN A 143 13.01 -2.19 4.55
N THR A 144 12.48 -2.26 5.77
CA THR A 144 11.77 -3.45 6.29
C THR A 144 10.39 -3.67 5.66
N LYS A 145 9.92 -2.73 4.85
CA LYS A 145 8.62 -2.73 4.15
C LYS A 145 8.81 -2.72 2.64
N LEU A 146 10.06 -2.78 2.17
CA LEU A 146 10.41 -2.67 0.76
C LEU A 146 11.08 -3.96 0.30
N LEU A 147 10.90 -4.26 -0.98
CA LEU A 147 11.59 -5.30 -1.71
C LEU A 147 12.32 -4.66 -2.89
N TYR A 148 13.58 -5.00 -3.08
CA TYR A 148 14.35 -4.58 -4.25
C TYR A 148 14.47 -5.76 -5.22
N ASP A 149 14.03 -5.55 -6.45
CA ASP A 149 14.19 -6.52 -7.53
C ASP A 149 15.45 -6.18 -8.32
N TYR A 150 16.49 -7.00 -8.14
CA TYR A 150 17.77 -6.85 -8.83
C TYR A 150 17.67 -7.04 -10.35
N SER A 151 16.66 -7.76 -10.84
CA SER A 151 16.50 -8.00 -12.27
C SER A 151 15.97 -6.78 -13.02
N SER A 152 14.99 -6.08 -12.43
CA SER A 152 14.42 -4.86 -12.99
C SER A 152 15.05 -3.57 -12.46
N GLY A 153 15.85 -3.66 -11.39
CA GLY A 153 16.44 -2.52 -10.69
C GLY A 153 15.40 -1.65 -9.97
N LYS A 154 14.22 -2.20 -9.66
CA LYS A 154 13.07 -1.46 -9.10
C LYS A 154 12.81 -1.80 -7.64
N TYR A 155 12.26 -0.84 -6.92
CA TYR A 155 11.76 -1.04 -5.56
C TYR A 155 10.26 -1.34 -5.58
N TYR A 156 9.80 -2.16 -4.66
CA TYR A 156 8.39 -2.46 -4.44
C TYR A 156 8.09 -2.37 -2.95
N VAL A 157 6.85 -2.08 -2.59
CA VAL A 157 6.40 -2.32 -1.22
C VAL A 157 6.18 -3.82 -1.07
N ASP A 158 6.80 -4.42 -0.05
CA ASP A 158 6.67 -5.86 0.21
C ASP A 158 5.21 -6.18 0.57
N ALA A 159 4.56 -7.03 -0.24
CA ALA A 159 3.21 -7.53 0.04
C ALA A 159 3.08 -8.13 1.46
N ASN A 160 4.15 -8.72 2.00
CA ASN A 160 4.16 -9.26 3.35
C ASN A 160 4.00 -8.20 4.44
N TYR A 161 4.32 -6.94 4.17
CA TYR A 161 4.01 -5.85 5.10
C TYR A 161 2.50 -5.84 5.42
N PHE A 162 1.67 -5.91 4.38
CA PHE A 162 0.22 -5.92 4.53
C PHE A 162 -0.31 -7.26 5.05
N TRP A 163 0.25 -8.40 4.63
CA TRP A 163 -0.15 -9.70 5.17
C TRP A 163 0.15 -9.84 6.66
N LYS A 164 1.31 -9.37 7.14
CA LYS A 164 1.65 -9.36 8.56
C LYS A 164 0.75 -8.44 9.37
N LEU A 165 0.31 -7.32 8.78
CA LEU A 165 -0.66 -6.43 9.40
C LEU A 165 -1.99 -7.16 9.66
N LEU A 166 -2.42 -8.01 8.73
CA LEU A 166 -3.62 -8.84 8.85
C LEU A 166 -3.48 -9.98 9.85
N GLU A 167 -2.34 -10.66 9.85
CA GLU A 167 -2.04 -11.74 10.79
C GLU A 167 -2.03 -11.24 12.24
N SER A 168 -1.52 -10.02 12.45
CA SER A 168 -1.47 -9.40 13.78
C SER A 168 -2.83 -8.89 14.26
N TYR A 169 -3.73 -8.54 13.33
CA TYR A 169 -5.05 -7.96 13.64
C TYR A 169 -6.13 -8.51 12.70
N PRO A 170 -6.53 -9.78 12.91
CA PRO A 170 -7.55 -10.40 12.08
C PRO A 170 -8.93 -9.78 12.34
N LYS A 171 -9.80 -9.79 11.32
CA LYS A 171 -11.24 -9.42 11.41
C LYS A 171 -11.53 -7.93 11.71
N THR A 172 -10.60 -7.02 11.42
CA THR A 172 -10.87 -5.58 11.48
C THR A 172 -11.68 -5.11 10.26
N LYS A 173 -12.37 -3.98 10.39
CA LYS A 173 -13.13 -3.39 9.27
C LYS A 173 -12.26 -3.06 8.06
N HIS A 174 -10.96 -2.84 8.29
CA HIS A 174 -9.99 -2.47 7.28
C HIS A 174 -9.10 -3.64 6.84
N SER A 175 -9.35 -4.85 7.35
CA SER A 175 -8.60 -6.04 6.94
C SER A 175 -8.79 -6.35 5.45
N ASP A 176 -10.01 -6.19 4.93
CA ASP A 176 -10.27 -6.36 3.50
C ASP A 176 -9.40 -5.43 2.64
N TYR A 177 -9.36 -4.14 2.98
CA TYR A 177 -8.54 -3.16 2.27
C TYR A 177 -7.04 -3.45 2.36
N ALA A 178 -6.53 -3.89 3.51
CA ALA A 178 -5.14 -4.31 3.63
C ALA A 178 -4.85 -5.57 2.80
N GLY A 179 -5.79 -6.52 2.70
CA GLY A 179 -5.66 -7.70 1.84
C GLY A 179 -5.63 -7.36 0.35
N TYR A 180 -6.44 -6.38 -0.05
CA TYR A 180 -6.38 -5.78 -1.38
C TYR A 180 -4.99 -5.18 -1.66
N LEU A 181 -4.49 -4.32 -0.76
CA LEU A 181 -3.16 -3.72 -0.91
C LEU A 181 -2.05 -4.77 -0.94
N ALA A 182 -2.15 -5.83 -0.15
CA ALA A 182 -1.20 -6.94 -0.16
C ALA A 182 -1.14 -7.59 -1.54
N THR A 183 -2.30 -7.86 -2.13
CA THR A 183 -2.44 -8.48 -3.45
C THR A 183 -1.89 -7.58 -4.56
N GLU A 184 -2.21 -6.29 -4.53
CA GLU A 184 -1.74 -5.31 -5.52
C GLU A 184 -0.27 -4.89 -5.36
N SER A 185 0.39 -5.33 -4.28
CA SER A 185 1.81 -5.04 -4.03
C SER A 185 2.73 -6.20 -4.39
N ILE A 186 2.19 -7.32 -4.88
CA ILE A 186 3.01 -8.41 -5.40
C ILE A 186 3.66 -7.95 -6.71
N PRO A 187 5.00 -7.98 -6.82
CA PRO A 187 5.69 -7.66 -8.07
C PRO A 187 5.22 -8.60 -9.18
N VAL A 188 5.00 -8.05 -10.37
CA VAL A 188 4.69 -8.86 -11.56
C VAL A 188 5.97 -9.58 -11.98
N ILE A 189 5.99 -10.90 -11.84
CA ILE A 189 7.12 -11.75 -12.21
C ILE A 189 6.85 -12.29 -13.62
N ASP A 190 7.80 -12.15 -14.54
CA ASP A 190 7.73 -12.87 -15.81
C ASP A 190 8.10 -14.34 -15.55
N CYS A 191 7.09 -15.15 -15.29
CA CYS A 191 7.27 -16.57 -15.06
C CYS A 191 7.64 -17.34 -16.35
N GLY A 192 7.65 -16.72 -17.54
CA GLY A 192 7.92 -17.43 -18.79
C GLY A 192 7.04 -18.68 -18.90
N VAL A 193 7.63 -19.85 -19.19
CA VAL A 193 6.93 -21.15 -19.22
C VAL A 193 6.93 -21.91 -17.89
N ASP A 194 7.48 -21.34 -16.80
CA ASP A 194 7.55 -22.00 -15.50
C ASP A 194 6.17 -22.07 -14.83
N LEU A 195 5.57 -23.26 -14.87
CA LEU A 195 4.27 -23.53 -14.26
C LEU A 195 4.26 -23.26 -12.75
N ARG A 196 5.32 -23.63 -12.04
CA ARG A 196 5.37 -23.48 -10.58
C ARG A 196 5.30 -21.99 -10.24
N CYS A 197 6.10 -21.17 -10.91
CA CYS A 197 6.12 -19.72 -10.71
C CYS A 197 4.71 -19.13 -10.90
N ARG A 198 4.03 -19.48 -12.01
CA ARG A 198 2.68 -19.01 -12.32
C ARG A 198 1.65 -19.42 -11.25
N LEU A 199 1.68 -20.69 -10.82
CA LEU A 199 0.77 -21.18 -9.78
C LEU A 199 1.01 -20.51 -8.44
N GLU A 200 2.28 -20.33 -8.07
CA GLU A 200 2.69 -19.66 -6.84
C GLU A 200 2.24 -18.19 -6.81
N GLU A 201 2.36 -17.48 -7.95
CA GLU A 201 1.87 -16.10 -8.11
C GLU A 201 0.35 -16.01 -7.87
N ILE A 202 -0.43 -16.87 -8.53
CA ILE A 202 -1.90 -16.91 -8.37
C ILE A 202 -2.27 -17.22 -6.92
N ARG A 203 -1.61 -18.24 -6.32
CA ARG A 203 -1.89 -18.68 -4.95
C ARG A 203 -1.58 -17.60 -3.93
N LYS A 204 -0.38 -17.00 -3.99
CA LYS A 204 0.07 -16.00 -3.00
C LYS A 204 -0.64 -14.65 -3.15
N GLY A 205 -1.15 -14.35 -4.34
CA GLY A 205 -1.91 -13.13 -4.63
C GLY A 205 -3.41 -13.31 -4.51
N LYS A 206 -4.09 -13.17 -5.65
CA LYS A 206 -5.56 -13.02 -5.72
C LYS A 206 -6.30 -14.22 -5.12
N LEU A 207 -5.78 -15.44 -5.23
CA LEU A 207 -6.42 -16.61 -4.61
C LEU A 207 -6.32 -16.58 -3.08
N ARG A 208 -5.19 -16.15 -2.50
CA ARG A 208 -5.06 -15.94 -1.05
C ARG A 208 -6.05 -14.89 -0.56
N TYR A 209 -6.26 -13.81 -1.29
CA TYR A 209 -7.29 -12.82 -0.95
C TYR A 209 -8.68 -13.46 -0.94
N LEU A 210 -9.07 -14.18 -2.01
CA LEU A 210 -10.40 -14.81 -2.10
C LEU A 210 -10.63 -15.80 -0.95
N TYR A 211 -9.57 -16.51 -0.56
CA TYR A 211 -9.58 -17.42 0.56
C TYR A 211 -9.81 -16.70 1.91
N LEU A 212 -9.09 -15.62 2.17
CA LEU A 212 -9.15 -14.91 3.45
C LEU A 212 -10.37 -13.98 3.56
N PHE A 213 -10.88 -13.47 2.45
CA PHE A 213 -11.96 -12.49 2.38
C PHE A 213 -13.07 -12.94 1.42
N PRO A 214 -13.77 -14.06 1.70
CA PRO A 214 -14.80 -14.61 0.81
C PRO A 214 -16.01 -13.68 0.62
N THR A 215 -16.19 -12.69 1.50
CA THR A 215 -17.23 -11.65 1.42
C THR A 215 -16.65 -10.24 1.25
N GLY A 216 -15.38 -10.12 0.85
CA GLY A 216 -14.69 -8.85 0.67
C GLY A 216 -15.14 -8.06 -0.57
N ASN A 217 -14.80 -6.78 -0.60
CA ASN A 217 -15.22 -5.85 -1.66
C ASN A 217 -14.63 -6.20 -3.04
N TYR A 218 -13.52 -6.94 -3.09
CA TYR A 218 -12.79 -7.24 -4.32
C TYR A 218 -12.99 -8.66 -4.84
N VAL A 219 -13.89 -9.45 -4.22
CA VAL A 219 -14.14 -10.86 -4.58
C VAL A 219 -14.52 -11.03 -6.04
N ALA A 220 -15.47 -10.23 -6.54
CA ALA A 220 -15.94 -10.33 -7.92
C ALA A 220 -14.82 -10.04 -8.93
N LEU A 221 -14.01 -9.00 -8.67
CA LEU A 221 -12.87 -8.61 -9.51
C LEU A 221 -11.83 -9.73 -9.55
N TYR A 222 -11.38 -10.19 -8.38
CA TYR A 222 -10.31 -11.18 -8.30
C TYR A 222 -10.73 -12.58 -8.73
N THR A 223 -11.99 -12.95 -8.58
CA THR A 223 -12.50 -14.21 -9.16
C THR A 223 -12.39 -14.17 -10.68
N LYS A 224 -12.83 -13.08 -11.32
CA LYS A 224 -12.73 -12.92 -12.77
C LYS A 224 -11.27 -13.00 -13.25
N ASP A 225 -10.35 -12.36 -12.53
CA ASP A 225 -8.93 -12.38 -12.89
C ASP A 225 -8.29 -13.77 -12.72
N VAL A 226 -8.55 -14.46 -11.61
CA VAL A 226 -8.04 -15.82 -11.36
C VAL A 226 -8.57 -16.79 -12.40
N VAL A 227 -9.88 -16.73 -12.70
CA VAL A 227 -10.50 -17.57 -13.73
C VAL A 227 -9.88 -17.31 -15.09
N LYS A 228 -9.70 -16.03 -15.48
CA LYS A 228 -9.07 -15.69 -16.77
C LYS A 228 -7.67 -16.31 -16.91
N VAL A 229 -6.85 -16.24 -15.86
CA VAL A 229 -5.50 -16.83 -15.90
C VAL A 229 -5.58 -18.35 -15.95
N LEU A 230 -6.37 -18.98 -15.09
CA LEU A 230 -6.52 -20.44 -15.06
C LEU A 230 -7.11 -21.00 -16.37
N ASP A 231 -8.08 -20.32 -16.96
CA ASP A 231 -8.66 -20.67 -18.26
C ASP A 231 -7.58 -20.65 -19.35
N SER A 232 -6.77 -19.59 -19.42
CA SER A 232 -5.67 -19.51 -20.39
C SER A 232 -4.64 -20.64 -20.23
N MET A 233 -4.44 -21.14 -19.01
CA MET A 233 -3.52 -22.24 -18.72
C MET A 233 -4.12 -23.62 -18.97
N THR A 234 -5.45 -23.76 -18.90
CA THR A 234 -6.15 -25.06 -18.93
C THR A 234 -6.97 -25.29 -20.20
N LYS A 235 -7.01 -24.30 -21.10
CA LYS A 235 -7.71 -24.35 -22.38
C LYS A 235 -7.28 -25.52 -23.26
N ASP A 236 -5.98 -25.81 -23.28
CA ASP A 236 -5.39 -26.96 -23.95
C ASP A 236 -4.62 -27.81 -22.94
N PRO A 237 -5.23 -28.88 -22.39
CA PRO A 237 -4.62 -29.72 -21.37
C PRO A 237 -3.28 -30.33 -21.78
N ASP A 238 -3.08 -30.62 -23.06
CA ASP A 238 -1.85 -31.24 -23.56
C ASP A 238 -0.68 -30.24 -23.61
N SER A 239 -0.99 -28.94 -23.61
CA SER A 239 0.00 -27.85 -23.58
C SER A 239 0.47 -27.49 -22.17
N ILE A 240 -0.12 -28.07 -21.12
CA ILE A 240 0.25 -27.77 -19.72
C ILE A 240 1.67 -28.29 -19.48
N PRO A 241 2.63 -27.43 -19.06
CA PRO A 241 4.04 -27.82 -18.91
C PRO A 241 4.28 -28.66 -17.64
N CYS A 242 3.69 -29.84 -17.59
CA CYS A 242 3.82 -30.86 -16.55
C CYS A 242 4.71 -32.00 -17.04
N PHE A 243 5.95 -31.66 -17.39
CA PHE A 243 6.93 -32.59 -17.90
C PHE A 243 7.39 -33.58 -16.81
N PRO A 244 7.34 -34.91 -17.08
CA PRO A 244 7.90 -35.90 -16.17
C PRO A 244 9.44 -35.77 -16.04
N PRO A 245 10.00 -35.96 -14.84
CA PRO A 245 9.31 -36.09 -13.56
C PRO A 245 8.73 -34.75 -13.10
N VAL A 246 7.42 -34.73 -12.80
CA VAL A 246 6.77 -33.51 -12.29
C VAL A 246 7.35 -33.22 -10.91
N LYS A 247 7.92 -32.03 -10.75
CA LYS A 247 8.50 -31.57 -9.49
C LYS A 247 7.42 -31.58 -8.40
N GLU A 248 7.73 -32.14 -7.24
CA GLU A 248 6.82 -32.18 -6.07
C GLU A 248 6.29 -30.79 -5.68
N ALA A 249 7.09 -29.74 -5.93
CA ALA A 249 6.67 -28.36 -5.76
C ALA A 249 5.42 -27.98 -6.58
N ILE A 250 5.27 -28.46 -7.83
CA ILE A 250 4.09 -28.19 -8.67
C ILE A 250 2.86 -28.90 -8.06
N LYS A 251 3.01 -30.16 -7.64
CA LYS A 251 1.93 -30.93 -7.00
C LYS A 251 1.48 -30.27 -5.69
N SER A 252 2.43 -29.78 -4.90
CA SER A 252 2.15 -29.03 -3.66
C SER A 252 1.37 -27.75 -3.94
N GLU A 253 1.78 -26.95 -4.93
CA GLU A 253 1.09 -25.71 -5.30
C GLU A 253 -0.35 -25.97 -5.76
N ILE A 254 -0.57 -26.94 -6.66
CA ILE A 254 -1.92 -27.33 -7.10
C ILE A 254 -2.79 -27.77 -5.91
N SER A 255 -2.25 -28.58 -5.01
CA SER A 255 -2.98 -29.08 -3.83
C SER A 255 -3.38 -27.95 -2.89
N GLN A 256 -2.47 -26.99 -2.65
CA GLN A 256 -2.76 -25.82 -1.82
C GLN A 256 -3.82 -24.92 -2.46
N MET A 257 -3.75 -24.70 -3.78
CA MET A 257 -4.76 -23.93 -4.50
C MET A 257 -6.15 -24.59 -4.44
N ILE A 258 -6.22 -25.93 -4.58
CA ILE A 258 -7.49 -26.67 -4.44
C ILE A 258 -8.06 -26.52 -3.03
N ARG A 259 -7.21 -26.56 -2.00
CA ARG A 259 -7.65 -26.30 -0.62
C ARG A 259 -8.24 -24.89 -0.49
N TYR A 260 -7.51 -23.86 -0.94
CA TYR A 260 -8.00 -22.48 -0.90
C TYR A 260 -9.34 -22.35 -1.65
N ALA A 261 -9.43 -22.85 -2.88
CA ALA A 261 -10.64 -22.82 -3.69
C ALA A 261 -11.79 -23.67 -3.13
N SER A 262 -11.53 -24.59 -2.19
CA SER A 262 -12.58 -25.37 -1.53
C SER A 262 -13.25 -24.63 -0.39
N GLU A 263 -12.55 -23.66 0.20
CA GLU A 263 -12.96 -22.86 1.36
C GLU A 263 -13.53 -21.47 0.96
N ILE A 264 -13.49 -21.08 -0.33
CA ILE A 264 -14.14 -19.87 -0.85
C ILE A 264 -15.66 -20.03 -1.06
N GLY A 265 -16.33 -18.91 -1.34
CA GLY A 265 -17.77 -18.87 -1.62
C GLY A 265 -18.23 -19.85 -2.72
N PRO A 266 -19.45 -20.44 -2.63
CA PRO A 266 -19.91 -21.46 -3.57
C PRO A 266 -19.92 -21.03 -5.04
N ARG A 267 -20.18 -19.74 -5.30
CA ARG A 267 -20.22 -19.18 -6.66
C ARG A 267 -18.83 -19.10 -7.27
N GLU A 268 -17.86 -18.64 -6.51
CA GLU A 268 -16.46 -18.49 -6.92
C GLU A 268 -15.80 -19.87 -7.04
N LYS A 269 -16.08 -20.77 -6.09
CA LYS A 269 -15.65 -22.17 -6.11
C LYS A 269 -16.05 -22.89 -7.40
N LYS A 270 -17.30 -22.73 -7.85
CA LYS A 270 -17.79 -23.33 -9.10
C LYS A 270 -17.05 -22.83 -10.34
N GLN A 271 -16.49 -21.62 -10.30
CA GLN A 271 -15.75 -21.04 -11.42
C GLN A 271 -14.27 -21.45 -11.39
N ILE A 272 -13.65 -21.53 -10.21
CA ILE A 272 -12.20 -21.76 -10.07
C ILE A 272 -11.84 -23.26 -10.02
N LEU A 273 -12.59 -24.05 -9.25
CA LEU A 273 -12.23 -25.43 -8.95
C LEU A 273 -12.11 -26.34 -10.19
N PRO A 274 -12.95 -26.23 -11.24
CA PRO A 274 -12.82 -27.07 -12.43
C PRO A 274 -11.45 -26.96 -13.10
N HIS A 275 -10.90 -25.75 -13.24
CA HIS A 275 -9.57 -25.54 -13.83
C HIS A 275 -8.46 -26.17 -12.98
N LEU A 276 -8.57 -26.07 -11.65
CA LEU A 276 -7.60 -26.72 -10.75
C LEU A 276 -7.65 -28.25 -10.82
N GLN A 277 -8.82 -28.83 -11.10
CA GLN A 277 -8.92 -30.28 -11.31
C GLN A 277 -8.30 -30.72 -12.64
N ILE A 278 -8.36 -29.89 -13.69
CA ILE A 278 -7.62 -30.15 -14.93
C ILE A 278 -6.12 -30.18 -14.66
N LEU A 279 -5.59 -29.15 -13.96
CA LEU A 279 -4.17 -29.10 -13.58
C LEU A 279 -3.78 -30.33 -12.74
N LYS A 280 -4.60 -30.73 -11.77
CA LYS A 280 -4.34 -31.94 -10.98
C LYS A 280 -4.30 -33.20 -11.86
N LYS A 281 -5.26 -33.35 -12.78
CA LYS A 281 -5.35 -34.51 -13.67
C LYS A 281 -4.14 -34.62 -14.59
N GLU A 282 -3.62 -33.52 -15.11
CA GLU A 282 -2.48 -33.56 -16.03
C GLU A 282 -1.14 -33.73 -15.29
N CYS A 283 -0.98 -33.08 -14.13
CA CYS A 283 0.32 -33.00 -13.45
C CYS A 283 0.56 -34.09 -12.39
N PHE A 284 -0.46 -34.88 -12.06
CA PHE A 284 -0.36 -35.97 -11.07
C PHE A 284 -0.36 -37.37 -11.73
N ARG A 285 -0.36 -37.41 -13.06
CA ARG A 285 -0.15 -38.65 -13.83
C ARG A 285 1.22 -39.25 -13.53
#